data_AF-A0A0D0BJK1-F1
#
_entry.id   AF-A0A0D0BJK1-F1
#
_cell.length_a   1.000
_cell.length_b   1.000
_cell.length_c   1.000
_cell.angle_alpha   90.00
_cell.angle_beta   90.00
_cell.angle_gamma   90.00
#
_symmetry.space_group_name_H-M   'P 1'
#
loop_
_entity.id
_entity.type
_entity.pdbx_description
1 polymer ?
#
loop_
_entity_poly.entity_id
_entity_poly.type
_entity_poly.pdbx_seq_one_letter_code
_entity_poly.pdbx_strand_id
1 'polypeptide(L)'
;MIKVAYIFLDAVRIPYGEGSSVHGVEASCAALTFIGSTFFIWISDDKMAGGLIADLLSHWESFAISTRRDCKTAIVTFLALTRDRMLCGWSKKVVVDTKIMPLIFSLFNLETTDARFSSYTGQFNAYRESVVLNSCFLISHETRSPIDWEKALIPFDGRPDIASTIALMHLSQEMGRQHLDPECIAWDVHIVTALSFRDDMRLVLLSLGAIVKITEVIHLIVERSFDRANLTYAARCISNASLFLRTRMQENDGNPWMLEAIRSNLIKGLLKSERYIPFMDNDKARDALSDILHMIIPAYTVYRSLLLPIAKAVDEIIDLGIDKQLDKDGKLYAGWVCLQETTERRKLLNYDGPEKVHVQTCHNDNCRKTASTGTLKRCGGCLHTYYCSKSCQRYDWRRGKHKAYCTRVQERSAWSLGEMRGISNRDLKFLDCVIEDELKKHRARIANHGLNVNVIELDLTHGEPNITFDSRGINPSPFKLLCRCEHYANDNWKRLRQHVARTNEPVVLVRVFIPGGIARKAVLRAIPLFQVLGRPPVRQSRVYATYVYTCCGRPGQEANNSPLRNFTS
;
A
#
# COMPACT_ATOMS: atom_id res chain seq x y z
N MET A 1 -43.82 -21.01 28.16
CA MET A 1 -44.15 -19.66 28.65
C MET A 1 -42.83 -18.91 28.71
N ILE A 2 -42.49 -17.91 27.89
CA ILE A 2 -43.21 -17.03 26.97
C ILE A 2 -42.46 -17.04 25.64
N LYS A 3 -43.23 -17.15 24.55
CA LYS A 3 -42.80 -16.99 23.16
C LYS A 3 -42.13 -15.62 22.98
N VAL A 4 -41.01 -15.60 22.27
CA VAL A 4 -40.61 -14.53 21.33
C VAL A 4 -40.63 -13.12 21.95
N ALA A 5 -39.51 -12.74 22.56
CA ALA A 5 -39.33 -11.45 23.20
C ALA A 5 -38.68 -10.42 22.26
N TYR A 6 -39.53 -9.65 21.55
CA TYR A 6 -39.22 -8.58 20.58
C TYR A 6 -38.49 -7.37 21.20
N ILE A 7 -37.58 -6.76 20.43
CA ILE A 7 -36.52 -5.88 20.94
C ILE A 7 -36.51 -4.49 20.28
N PHE A 8 -36.59 -3.41 21.07
CA PHE A 8 -36.18 -2.07 20.64
C PHE A 8 -35.53 -1.35 21.84
N LEU A 9 -34.32 -0.81 21.65
CA LEU A 9 -33.56 -0.05 22.66
C LEU A 9 -33.66 1.45 22.38
N ASP A 10 -33.78 2.25 23.44
CA ASP A 10 -33.54 3.70 23.42
C ASP A 10 -32.48 4.04 24.48
N ALA A 11 -31.22 4.15 24.05
CA ALA A 11 -30.06 4.43 24.89
C ALA A 11 -29.85 5.94 25.14
N VAL A 12 -30.77 6.82 24.72
CA VAL A 12 -30.59 8.29 24.73
C VAL A 12 -30.85 8.94 26.11
N ARG A 13 -31.15 8.16 27.16
CA ARG A 13 -31.52 8.71 28.49
C ARG A 13 -30.61 8.33 29.66
N ILE A 14 -29.33 8.06 29.42
CA ILE A 14 -28.35 8.07 30.52
C ILE A 14 -27.95 9.55 30.73
N PRO A 15 -28.34 10.20 31.85
CA PRO A 15 -27.99 11.59 32.08
C PRO A 15 -26.49 11.70 32.38
N TYR A 16 -25.73 12.29 31.46
CA TYR A 16 -24.40 12.83 31.78
C TYR A 16 -24.60 14.15 32.52
N GLY A 17 -24.89 14.06 33.82
CA GLY A 17 -24.86 15.20 34.73
C GLY A 17 -23.52 15.25 35.45
N GLU A 18 -22.75 16.32 35.23
CA GLU A 18 -21.61 16.67 36.09
C GLU A 18 -22.14 16.93 37.52
N GLY A 19 -21.98 15.97 38.43
CA GLY A 19 -22.32 16.21 39.84
C GLY A 19 -22.61 15.01 40.73
N SER A 20 -22.87 13.81 40.20
CA SER A 20 -23.10 12.63 41.05
C SER A 20 -21.85 11.75 41.15
N SER A 21 -21.07 11.97 42.21
CA SER A 21 -20.01 11.05 42.63
C SER A 21 -20.63 9.73 43.12
N VAL A 22 -20.65 8.71 42.26
CA VAL A 22 -20.90 7.34 42.69
C VAL A 22 -19.55 6.70 42.98
N HIS A 23 -19.00 6.97 44.15
CA HIS A 23 -17.93 6.15 44.71
C HIS A 23 -18.54 4.81 45.15
N GLY A 24 -18.14 3.71 44.50
CA GLY A 24 -18.37 2.35 45.03
C GLY A 24 -19.18 1.37 44.19
N VAL A 25 -19.33 1.54 42.87
CA VAL A 25 -19.84 0.47 41.99
C VAL A 25 -18.91 0.27 40.80
N GLU A 26 -17.99 -0.68 40.92
CA GLU A 26 -17.28 -1.30 39.79
C GLU A 26 -18.19 -2.37 39.16
N ALA A 27 -19.12 -1.98 38.30
CA ALA A 27 -19.72 -2.90 37.33
C ALA A 27 -20.46 -2.13 36.23
N SER A 28 -19.97 -2.22 35.00
CA SER A 28 -20.71 -1.76 33.82
C SER A 28 -21.91 -2.68 33.59
N CYS A 29 -23.13 -2.21 33.88
CA CYS A 29 -24.37 -2.93 33.57
C CYS A 29 -24.97 -2.42 32.23
N ALA A 30 -25.52 -3.31 31.43
CA ALA A 30 -26.38 -2.95 30.30
C ALA A 30 -27.83 -3.21 30.68
N ALA A 31 -28.70 -2.23 30.50
CA ALA A 31 -30.13 -2.40 30.68
C ALA A 31 -30.77 -2.92 29.38
N LEU A 32 -31.34 -4.12 29.40
CA LEU A 32 -32.10 -4.70 28.29
C LEU A 32 -33.59 -4.60 28.63
N THR A 33 -34.31 -3.66 28.00
CA THR A 33 -35.74 -3.47 28.27
C THR A 33 -36.60 -4.34 27.34
N PHE A 34 -37.48 -5.14 27.94
CA PHE A 34 -38.42 -6.03 27.28
C PHE A 34 -39.84 -5.76 27.78
N ILE A 35 -40.79 -5.43 26.89
CA ILE A 35 -42.23 -5.22 27.21
C ILE A 35 -42.41 -4.48 28.57
N GLY A 36 -41.83 -3.28 28.69
CA GLY A 36 -41.96 -2.46 29.90
C GLY A 36 -41.17 -2.91 31.13
N SER A 37 -40.32 -3.94 31.03
CA SER A 37 -39.47 -4.43 32.12
C SER A 37 -37.99 -4.30 31.75
N THR A 38 -37.20 -3.62 32.59
CA THR A 38 -35.76 -3.41 32.38
C THR A 38 -34.97 -4.51 33.09
N PHE A 39 -34.24 -5.32 32.32
CA PHE A 39 -33.31 -6.33 32.84
C PHE A 39 -31.89 -5.77 32.89
N PHE A 40 -31.24 -5.83 34.04
CA PHE A 40 -29.82 -5.49 34.17
C PHE A 40 -28.99 -6.69 33.75
N ILE A 41 -28.39 -6.64 32.56
CA ILE A 41 -27.36 -7.59 32.14
C ILE A 41 -26.07 -7.20 32.83
N TRP A 42 -25.54 -8.14 33.61
CA TRP A 42 -24.17 -8.10 34.08
C TRP A 42 -23.24 -8.43 32.91
N ILE A 43 -22.71 -7.39 32.26
CA ILE A 43 -21.78 -7.52 31.12
C ILE A 43 -20.46 -8.21 31.54
N SER A 44 -20.21 -8.32 32.85
CA SER A 44 -19.05 -8.99 33.43
C SER A 44 -19.15 -10.52 33.50
N ASP A 45 -20.33 -11.13 33.29
CA ASP A 45 -20.47 -12.59 33.28
C ASP A 45 -20.37 -13.18 31.86
N ASP A 46 -19.22 -13.80 31.59
CA ASP A 46 -18.89 -14.40 30.30
C ASP A 46 -19.90 -15.45 29.83
N LYS A 47 -20.45 -16.23 30.76
CA LYS A 47 -21.35 -17.34 30.45
C LYS A 47 -22.72 -16.80 30.04
N MET A 48 -23.18 -15.74 30.70
CA MET A 48 -24.44 -15.08 30.40
C MET A 48 -24.40 -14.36 29.04
N ALA A 49 -23.35 -13.57 28.78
CA ALA A 49 -23.19 -12.87 27.50
C ALA A 49 -23.07 -13.85 26.32
N GLY A 50 -22.24 -14.90 26.47
CA GLY A 50 -22.08 -15.94 25.46
C GLY A 50 -23.34 -16.77 25.23
N GLY A 51 -24.09 -17.09 26.29
CA GLY A 51 -25.37 -17.81 26.20
C GLY A 51 -26.44 -17.00 25.46
N LEU A 52 -26.59 -15.71 25.79
CA LEU A 52 -27.58 -14.84 25.15
C LEU A 52 -27.31 -14.67 23.65
N ILE A 53 -26.05 -14.49 23.25
CA ILE A 53 -25.67 -14.43 21.83
C ILE A 53 -25.94 -15.78 21.14
N ALA A 54 -25.57 -16.91 21.76
CA ALA A 54 -25.78 -18.24 21.18
C ALA A 54 -27.27 -18.58 21.00
N ASP A 55 -28.11 -18.22 21.97
CA ASP A 55 -29.56 -18.46 21.91
C ASP A 55 -30.22 -17.59 20.84
N LEU A 56 -29.81 -16.32 20.70
CA LEU A 56 -30.27 -15.43 19.63
C LEU A 56 -29.87 -15.96 18.25
N LEU A 57 -28.62 -16.42 18.10
CA LEU A 57 -28.10 -16.99 16.87
C LEU A 57 -28.88 -18.24 16.42
N SER A 58 -29.20 -19.13 17.36
CA SER A 58 -29.88 -20.40 17.04
C SER A 58 -31.33 -20.24 16.54
N HIS A 59 -31.97 -19.11 16.82
CA HIS A 59 -33.37 -18.85 16.42
C HIS A 59 -33.51 -17.83 15.28
N TRP A 60 -32.41 -17.20 14.84
CA TRP A 60 -32.39 -16.07 13.91
C TRP A 60 -33.19 -16.30 12.62
N GLU A 61 -33.06 -17.47 11.98
CA GLU A 61 -33.74 -17.77 10.71
C GLU A 61 -35.24 -18.06 10.87
N SER A 62 -35.68 -18.43 12.08
CA SER A 62 -37.08 -18.78 12.37
C SER A 62 -37.98 -17.56 12.59
N PHE A 63 -37.41 -16.37 12.69
CA PHE A 63 -38.12 -15.15 13.02
C PHE A 63 -38.70 -14.41 11.80
N ALA A 64 -39.82 -13.71 12.02
CA ALA A 64 -40.37 -12.78 11.04
C ALA A 64 -39.38 -11.63 10.77
N ILE A 65 -39.47 -11.03 9.59
CA ILE A 65 -38.46 -10.04 9.16
C ILE A 65 -38.39 -8.80 10.06
N SER A 66 -39.52 -8.34 10.59
CA SER A 66 -39.57 -7.25 11.58
C SER A 66 -38.80 -7.62 12.85
N THR A 67 -39.04 -8.82 13.39
CA THR A 67 -38.31 -9.34 14.55
C THR A 67 -36.81 -9.45 14.27
N ARG A 68 -36.44 -9.89 13.07
CA ARG A 68 -35.02 -10.02 12.69
C ARG A 68 -34.33 -8.65 12.64
N ARG A 69 -35.02 -7.59 12.20
CA ARG A 69 -34.49 -6.21 12.25
C ARG A 69 -34.30 -5.73 13.68
N ASP A 70 -35.30 -5.98 14.53
CA ASP A 70 -35.25 -5.66 15.96
C ASP A 70 -34.11 -6.40 16.68
N CYS A 71 -33.97 -7.71 16.44
CA CYS A 71 -32.86 -8.51 16.95
C CYS A 71 -31.51 -8.02 16.43
N LYS A 72 -31.41 -7.65 15.15
CA LYS A 72 -30.19 -7.06 14.59
C LYS A 72 -29.80 -5.80 15.37
N THR A 73 -30.71 -4.84 15.51
CA THR A 73 -30.46 -3.59 16.23
C THR A 73 -30.05 -3.85 17.67
N ALA A 74 -30.67 -4.83 18.34
CA ALA A 74 -30.29 -5.24 19.69
C ALA A 74 -28.85 -5.73 19.78
N ILE A 75 -28.49 -6.66 18.89
CA ILE A 75 -27.16 -7.28 18.84
C ILE A 75 -26.11 -6.21 18.55
N VAL A 76 -26.36 -5.34 17.58
CA VAL A 76 -25.42 -4.27 17.20
C VAL A 76 -25.26 -3.27 18.33
N THR A 77 -26.35 -2.87 18.99
CA THR A 77 -26.30 -2.01 20.17
C THR A 77 -25.48 -2.64 21.30
N PHE A 78 -25.71 -3.93 21.56
CA PHE A 78 -24.97 -4.67 22.58
C PHE A 78 -23.48 -4.75 22.22
N LEU A 79 -23.15 -5.06 20.97
CA LEU A 79 -21.77 -5.11 20.49
C LEU A 79 -21.12 -3.73 20.41
N ALA A 80 -21.89 -2.65 20.25
CA ALA A 80 -21.36 -1.28 20.30
C ALA A 80 -20.81 -0.93 21.70
N LEU A 81 -21.24 -1.64 22.76
CA LEU A 81 -20.64 -1.51 24.10
C LEU A 81 -19.17 -1.94 24.14
N THR A 82 -18.68 -2.70 23.15
CA THR A 82 -17.24 -3.03 23.04
C THR A 82 -16.36 -1.78 22.91
N ARG A 83 -16.94 -0.64 22.55
CA ARG A 83 -16.28 0.66 22.45
C ARG A 83 -16.02 1.31 23.80
N ASP A 84 -16.72 0.90 24.85
CA ASP A 84 -16.57 1.50 26.16
C ASP A 84 -15.24 1.10 26.79
N ARG A 85 -14.46 2.08 27.22
CA ARG A 85 -13.13 1.86 27.82
C ARG A 85 -13.22 1.03 29.10
N MET A 86 -14.32 1.10 29.84
CA MET A 86 -14.56 0.30 31.05
C MET A 86 -14.76 -1.19 30.73
N LEU A 87 -15.11 -1.53 29.48
CA LEU A 87 -15.36 -2.89 29.02
C LEU A 87 -14.19 -3.51 28.24
N CYS A 88 -13.02 -2.86 28.23
CA CYS A 88 -11.85 -3.29 27.44
C CYS A 88 -11.45 -4.77 27.64
N GLY A 89 -11.61 -5.31 28.86
CA GLY A 89 -11.37 -6.73 29.15
C GLY A 89 -12.33 -7.68 28.43
N TRP A 90 -13.61 -7.31 28.34
CA TRP A 90 -14.62 -8.04 27.56
C TRP A 90 -14.44 -7.82 26.05
N SER A 91 -14.11 -6.60 25.63
CA SER A 91 -13.84 -6.25 24.24
C SER A 91 -12.70 -7.08 23.62
N LYS A 92 -11.66 -7.42 24.40
CA LYS A 92 -10.60 -8.35 23.97
C LYS A 92 -11.12 -9.76 23.68
N LYS A 93 -12.11 -10.24 24.42
CA LYS A 93 -12.71 -11.56 24.21
C LYS A 93 -13.52 -11.60 22.93
N VAL A 94 -14.24 -10.51 22.62
CA VAL A 94 -15.04 -10.41 21.39
C VAL A 94 -14.20 -10.68 20.14
N VAL A 95 -13.00 -10.10 20.03
CA VAL A 95 -12.15 -10.26 18.83
C VAL A 95 -11.52 -11.64 18.66
N VAL A 96 -11.43 -12.43 19.74
CA VAL A 96 -10.92 -13.81 19.72
C VAL A 96 -12.02 -14.87 19.80
N ASP A 97 -13.28 -14.46 19.98
CA ASP A 97 -14.40 -15.37 20.15
C ASP A 97 -14.82 -15.99 18.82
N THR A 98 -14.81 -17.33 18.79
CA THR A 98 -15.08 -18.15 17.59
C THR A 98 -16.55 -18.16 17.15
N LYS A 99 -17.46 -17.56 17.92
CA LYS A 99 -18.89 -17.42 17.59
C LYS A 99 -19.28 -15.96 17.34
N ILE A 100 -18.70 -15.00 18.08
CA ILE A 100 -19.07 -13.58 17.96
C ILE A 100 -18.48 -12.95 16.70
N MET A 101 -17.21 -13.19 16.36
CA MET A 101 -16.62 -12.64 15.14
C MET A 101 -17.35 -13.09 13.85
N PRO A 102 -17.64 -14.39 13.65
CA PRO A 102 -18.48 -14.81 12.52
C PRO A 102 -19.85 -14.12 12.52
N LEU A 103 -20.50 -13.93 13.67
CA LEU A 103 -21.77 -13.20 13.74
C LEU A 103 -21.61 -11.74 13.25
N ILE A 104 -20.57 -11.03 13.67
CA ILE A 104 -20.31 -9.66 13.21
C ILE A 104 -20.15 -9.61 11.69
N PHE A 105 -19.39 -10.54 11.11
CA PHE A 105 -19.23 -10.65 9.67
C PHE A 105 -20.52 -11.04 8.93
N SER A 106 -21.36 -11.90 9.52
CA SER A 106 -22.69 -12.21 9.00
C SER A 106 -23.58 -10.97 8.95
N LEU A 107 -23.59 -10.15 9.99
CA LEU A 107 -24.36 -8.90 10.01
C LEU A 107 -23.82 -7.90 8.98
N PHE A 108 -22.51 -7.77 8.88
CA PHE A 108 -21.84 -6.94 7.89
C PHE A 108 -22.17 -7.37 6.45
N ASN A 109 -22.20 -8.69 6.18
CA ASN A 109 -22.65 -9.24 4.90
C ASN A 109 -24.14 -8.93 4.63
N LEU A 110 -24.99 -9.14 5.64
CA LEU A 110 -26.43 -8.96 5.52
C LEU A 110 -26.81 -7.51 5.18
N GLU A 111 -26.06 -6.54 5.69
CA GLU A 111 -26.30 -5.11 5.46
C GLU A 111 -26.20 -4.73 3.97
N THR A 112 -25.28 -5.33 3.21
CA THR A 112 -25.09 -5.05 1.78
C THR A 112 -25.90 -5.96 0.86
N THR A 113 -26.21 -7.18 1.32
CA THR A 113 -26.90 -8.20 0.51
C THR A 113 -28.43 -8.12 0.61
N ASP A 114 -28.97 -7.52 1.67
CA ASP A 114 -30.41 -7.34 1.85
C ASP A 114 -30.75 -5.92 2.31
N ALA A 115 -31.32 -5.14 1.38
CA ALA A 115 -31.72 -3.75 1.61
C ALA A 115 -32.68 -3.57 2.80
N ARG A 116 -33.41 -4.62 3.22
CA ARG A 116 -34.33 -4.58 4.37
C ARG A 116 -33.59 -4.54 5.70
N PHE A 117 -32.37 -5.06 5.73
CA PHE A 117 -31.50 -5.05 6.89
C PHE A 117 -30.48 -3.92 6.84
N SER A 118 -30.37 -3.20 5.73
CA SER A 118 -29.53 -2.04 5.62
C SER A 118 -29.76 -1.07 6.78
N SER A 119 -28.72 -0.74 7.56
CA SER A 119 -28.85 0.19 8.70
C SER A 119 -29.05 1.64 8.25
N TYR A 120 -29.07 1.86 6.93
CA TYR A 120 -29.14 3.15 6.24
C TYR A 120 -30.49 3.85 6.40
N THR A 121 -31.49 3.15 6.96
CA THR A 121 -32.81 3.72 7.30
C THR A 121 -32.92 4.18 8.75
N GLY A 122 -31.88 4.01 9.58
CA GLY A 122 -31.90 4.33 11.01
C GLY A 122 -31.57 5.80 11.32
N GLN A 123 -32.11 6.32 12.44
CA GLN A 123 -31.86 7.71 12.90
C GLN A 123 -30.52 7.90 13.65
N PHE A 124 -29.82 6.84 14.05
CA PHE A 124 -28.64 6.92 14.93
C PHE A 124 -27.46 6.09 14.40
N ASN A 125 -26.27 6.72 14.36
CA ASN A 125 -25.04 6.13 13.84
C ASN A 125 -24.43 5.04 14.72
N ALA A 126 -24.75 5.00 16.02
CA ALA A 126 -24.22 4.02 16.97
C ALA A 126 -24.67 2.57 16.71
N TYR A 127 -25.61 2.36 15.78
CA TYR A 127 -26.25 1.07 15.49
C TYR A 127 -25.84 0.47 14.13
N ARG A 128 -24.69 0.88 13.57
CA ARG A 128 -24.21 0.36 12.28
C ARG A 128 -23.20 -0.78 12.44
N GLU A 129 -23.23 -1.74 11.53
CA GLU A 129 -22.31 -2.88 11.55
C GLU A 129 -20.85 -2.45 11.37
N SER A 130 -20.60 -1.49 10.48
CA SER A 130 -19.26 -0.94 10.25
C SER A 130 -18.64 -0.37 11.51
N VAL A 131 -19.42 0.21 12.43
CA VAL A 131 -18.92 0.69 13.73
C VAL A 131 -18.36 -0.45 14.55
N VAL A 132 -19.14 -1.51 14.68
CA VAL A 132 -18.83 -2.66 15.51
C VAL A 132 -17.60 -3.37 14.94
N LEU A 133 -17.59 -3.64 13.63
CA LEU A 133 -16.48 -4.29 12.96
C LEU A 133 -15.20 -3.43 13.00
N ASN A 134 -15.31 -2.12 12.76
CA ASN A 134 -14.21 -1.18 12.89
C ASN A 134 -13.61 -1.19 14.32
N SER A 135 -14.48 -1.20 15.34
CA SER A 135 -14.06 -1.25 16.74
C SER A 135 -13.31 -2.54 17.04
N CYS A 136 -13.78 -3.67 16.52
CA CYS A 136 -13.08 -4.96 16.65
C CYS A 136 -11.67 -4.92 16.03
N PHE A 137 -11.49 -4.29 14.86
CA PHE A 137 -10.15 -4.13 14.29
C PHE A 137 -9.24 -3.24 15.14
N LEU A 138 -9.77 -2.13 15.67
CA LEU A 138 -9.01 -1.26 16.57
C LEU A 138 -8.59 -1.99 17.85
N ILE A 139 -9.52 -2.71 18.49
CA ILE A 139 -9.23 -3.52 19.69
C ILE A 139 -8.18 -4.59 19.37
N SER A 140 -8.34 -5.33 18.28
CA SER A 140 -7.37 -6.34 17.85
C SER A 140 -5.97 -5.74 17.70
N HIS A 141 -5.87 -4.57 17.06
CA HIS A 141 -4.60 -3.86 16.87
C HIS A 141 -3.99 -3.35 18.19
N GLU A 142 -4.76 -2.61 19.00
CA GLU A 142 -4.30 -2.00 20.25
C GLU A 142 -3.89 -3.05 21.29
N THR A 143 -4.64 -4.15 21.35
CA THR A 143 -4.43 -5.20 22.35
C THR A 143 -3.52 -6.32 21.86
N ARG A 144 -3.13 -6.29 20.58
CA ARG A 144 -2.39 -7.36 19.88
C ARG A 144 -3.09 -8.73 19.96
N SER A 145 -4.41 -8.72 20.02
CA SER A 145 -5.23 -9.93 20.04
C SER A 145 -5.56 -10.33 18.60
N PRO A 146 -5.13 -11.51 18.12
CA PRO A 146 -5.36 -11.92 16.73
C PRO A 146 -6.83 -12.28 16.51
N ILE A 147 -7.36 -11.91 15.34
CA ILE A 147 -8.67 -12.39 14.88
C ILE A 147 -8.50 -13.81 14.33
N ASP A 148 -9.36 -14.73 14.76
CA ASP A 148 -9.47 -16.06 14.13
C ASP A 148 -10.18 -15.93 12.80
N TRP A 149 -9.39 -15.78 11.73
CA TRP A 149 -9.90 -15.55 10.39
C TRP A 149 -10.52 -16.77 9.73
N GLU A 150 -10.16 -17.99 10.16
CA GLU A 150 -10.81 -19.21 9.66
C GLU A 150 -12.29 -19.19 10.09
N LYS A 151 -12.54 -18.85 11.36
CA LYS A 151 -13.91 -18.73 11.88
C LYS A 151 -14.60 -17.47 11.38
N ALA A 152 -13.93 -16.33 11.42
CA ALA A 152 -14.51 -15.05 11.01
C ALA A 152 -15.00 -15.05 9.55
N LEU A 153 -14.39 -15.88 8.68
CA LEU A 153 -14.79 -16.02 7.28
C LEU A 153 -15.84 -17.09 6.99
N ILE A 154 -16.31 -17.85 7.99
CA ILE A 154 -17.42 -18.82 7.81
C ILE A 154 -18.65 -18.19 7.12
N PRO A 155 -19.09 -16.95 7.46
CA PRO A 155 -20.23 -16.30 6.79
C PRO A 155 -20.04 -16.06 5.29
N PHE A 156 -18.81 -16.19 4.81
CA PHE A 156 -18.42 -16.04 3.41
C PHE A 156 -17.91 -17.36 2.82
N ASP A 157 -18.31 -18.52 3.37
CA ASP A 157 -17.82 -19.83 2.95
C ASP A 157 -16.29 -19.97 3.01
N GLY A 158 -15.65 -19.26 3.95
CA GLY A 158 -14.19 -19.22 4.07
C GLY A 158 -13.50 -18.41 2.96
N ARG A 159 -14.24 -17.65 2.14
CA ARG A 159 -13.73 -16.95 0.95
C ARG A 159 -13.32 -15.49 1.23
N PRO A 160 -12.02 -15.15 1.14
CA PRO A 160 -11.55 -13.79 1.35
C PRO A 160 -12.04 -12.80 0.27
N ASP A 161 -12.35 -13.28 -0.93
CA ASP A 161 -12.76 -12.44 -2.04
C ASP A 161 -14.18 -11.88 -1.87
N ILE A 162 -15.08 -12.67 -1.29
CA ILE A 162 -16.44 -12.21 -0.93
C ILE A 162 -16.33 -11.12 0.16
N ALA A 163 -15.58 -11.37 1.23
CA ALA A 163 -15.39 -10.39 2.31
C ALA A 163 -14.81 -9.05 1.78
N SER A 164 -13.82 -9.13 0.87
CA SER A 164 -13.21 -7.95 0.23
C SER A 164 -14.20 -7.19 -0.66
N THR A 165 -15.04 -7.91 -1.41
CA THR A 165 -16.10 -7.34 -2.24
C THR A 165 -17.13 -6.61 -1.38
N ILE A 166 -17.59 -7.24 -0.30
CA ILE A 166 -18.56 -6.68 0.64
C ILE A 166 -18.02 -5.41 1.29
N ALA A 167 -16.75 -5.38 1.70
CA ALA A 167 -16.15 -4.18 2.28
C ALA A 167 -16.12 -2.99 1.31
N LEU A 168 -15.83 -3.21 0.02
CA LEU A 168 -15.88 -2.15 -0.99
C LEU A 168 -17.31 -1.75 -1.37
N MET A 169 -18.27 -2.69 -1.27
CA MET A 169 -19.69 -2.39 -1.47
C MET A 169 -20.22 -1.46 -0.38
N HIS A 170 -19.90 -1.71 0.89
CA HIS A 170 -20.22 -0.80 2.00
C HIS A 170 -19.74 0.61 1.75
N LEU A 171 -18.44 0.74 1.47
CA LEU A 171 -17.84 2.04 1.16
C LEU A 171 -18.55 2.73 -0.02
N SER A 172 -18.85 1.97 -1.08
CA SER A 172 -19.54 2.51 -2.26
C SER A 172 -20.97 2.95 -1.95
N GLN A 173 -21.68 2.23 -1.09
CA GLN A 173 -23.03 2.57 -0.65
C GLN A 173 -23.02 3.86 0.19
N GLU A 174 -22.08 4.01 1.14
CA GLU A 174 -21.94 5.26 1.92
C GLU A 174 -21.59 6.46 1.02
N MET A 175 -20.66 6.27 0.07
CA MET A 175 -20.29 7.33 -0.88
C MET A 175 -21.43 7.75 -1.81
N GLY A 176 -22.36 6.84 -2.11
CA GLY A 176 -23.50 7.08 -3.00
C GLY A 176 -24.68 7.84 -2.36
N ARG A 177 -24.61 8.16 -1.06
CA ARG A 177 -25.72 8.78 -0.34
C ARG A 177 -25.90 10.25 -0.69
N GLN A 178 -27.17 10.69 -0.67
CA GLN A 178 -27.52 12.10 -0.83
C GLN A 178 -26.99 12.96 0.34
N HIS A 179 -27.13 12.46 1.57
CA HIS A 179 -26.59 13.05 2.78
C HIS A 179 -25.39 12.22 3.23
N LEU A 180 -24.20 12.77 3.04
CA LEU A 180 -22.96 12.10 3.39
C LEU A 180 -22.73 12.14 4.90
N ASP A 181 -22.35 10.99 5.43
CA ASP A 181 -21.96 10.85 6.82
C ASP A 181 -20.45 10.52 6.86
N PRO A 182 -19.59 11.52 7.13
CA PRO A 182 -18.15 11.30 7.11
C PRO A 182 -17.67 10.40 8.24
N GLU A 183 -18.44 10.23 9.31
CA GLU A 183 -18.08 9.28 10.37
C GLU A 183 -18.18 7.83 9.84
N CYS A 184 -19.24 7.54 9.10
CA CYS A 184 -19.46 6.21 8.52
C CYS A 184 -18.47 5.87 7.41
N ILE A 185 -18.20 6.83 6.51
CA ILE A 185 -17.17 6.67 5.49
C ILE A 185 -15.81 6.41 6.13
N ALA A 186 -15.47 7.09 7.24
CA ALA A 186 -14.20 6.88 7.93
C ALA A 186 -14.05 5.46 8.47
N TRP A 187 -15.14 4.85 8.98
CA TRP A 187 -15.16 3.45 9.43
C TRP A 187 -14.95 2.48 8.26
N ASP A 188 -15.66 2.66 7.16
CA ASP A 188 -15.55 1.76 5.99
C ASP A 188 -14.17 1.82 5.35
N VAL A 189 -13.59 3.02 5.23
CA VAL A 189 -12.20 3.18 4.77
C VAL A 189 -11.22 2.48 5.71
N HIS A 190 -11.44 2.57 7.03
CA HIS A 190 -10.58 1.86 7.98
C HIS A 190 -10.76 0.34 7.91
N ILE A 191 -11.99 -0.18 7.71
CA ILE A 191 -12.25 -1.60 7.48
C ILE A 191 -11.52 -2.09 6.24
N VAL A 192 -11.64 -1.39 5.10
CA VAL A 192 -10.90 -1.73 3.86
C VAL A 192 -9.39 -1.72 4.12
N THR A 193 -8.90 -0.76 4.90
CA THR A 193 -7.48 -0.69 5.30
C THR A 193 -7.07 -1.86 6.17
N ALA A 194 -7.87 -2.21 7.18
CA ALA A 194 -7.63 -3.31 8.10
C ALA A 194 -7.58 -4.66 7.38
N LEU A 195 -8.56 -4.93 6.50
CA LEU A 195 -8.60 -6.15 5.69
C LEU A 195 -7.38 -6.25 4.76
N SER A 196 -6.88 -5.12 4.25
CA SER A 196 -5.69 -5.09 3.39
C SER A 196 -4.38 -5.51 4.08
N PHE A 197 -4.35 -5.65 5.41
CA PHE A 197 -3.18 -6.21 6.09
C PHE A 197 -3.03 -7.72 5.89
N ARG A 198 -4.10 -8.43 5.48
CA ARG A 198 -4.01 -9.83 5.06
C ARG A 198 -3.66 -9.95 3.58
N ASP A 199 -2.72 -10.84 3.25
CA ASP A 199 -2.20 -10.98 1.88
C ASP A 199 -3.28 -11.41 0.86
N ASP A 200 -4.17 -12.35 1.25
CA ASP A 200 -5.24 -12.87 0.41
C ASP A 200 -6.29 -11.79 0.06
N MET A 201 -6.75 -11.05 1.05
CA MET A 201 -7.69 -9.94 0.87
C MET A 201 -7.05 -8.74 0.21
N ARG A 202 -5.79 -8.42 0.53
CA ARG A 202 -5.05 -7.29 -0.08
C ARG A 202 -5.05 -7.38 -1.59
N LEU A 203 -4.69 -8.56 -2.12
CA LEU A 203 -4.61 -8.77 -3.57
C LEU A 203 -5.99 -8.67 -4.22
N VAL A 204 -7.04 -9.21 -3.57
CA VAL A 204 -8.41 -9.10 -4.07
C VAL A 204 -8.87 -7.65 -4.07
N LEU A 205 -8.71 -6.92 -2.96
CA LEU A 205 -9.06 -5.50 -2.86
C LEU A 205 -8.41 -4.66 -3.97
N LEU A 206 -7.11 -4.88 -4.23
CA LEU A 206 -6.40 -4.21 -5.33
C LEU A 206 -7.01 -4.57 -6.70
N SER A 207 -7.30 -5.86 -6.94
CA SER A 207 -7.93 -6.30 -8.20
C SER A 207 -9.36 -5.77 -8.40
N LEU A 208 -10.07 -5.46 -7.31
CA LEU A 208 -11.39 -4.85 -7.30
C LEU A 208 -11.36 -3.31 -7.43
N GLY A 209 -10.17 -2.71 -7.64
CA GLY A 209 -10.03 -1.26 -7.83
C GLY A 209 -10.05 -0.44 -6.54
N ALA A 210 -9.64 -1.02 -5.41
CA ALA A 210 -9.60 -0.30 -4.12
C ALA A 210 -8.77 0.99 -4.18
N ILE A 211 -7.70 1.06 -4.98
CA ILE A 211 -6.90 2.28 -5.14
C ILE A 211 -7.74 3.43 -5.69
N VAL A 212 -8.51 3.16 -6.75
CA VAL A 212 -9.43 4.13 -7.36
C VAL A 212 -10.50 4.52 -6.34
N LYS A 213 -11.17 3.54 -5.73
CA LYS A 213 -12.25 3.79 -4.77
C LYS A 213 -11.82 4.65 -3.58
N ILE A 214 -10.64 4.37 -3.01
CA ILE A 214 -10.10 5.12 -1.89
C ILE A 214 -9.65 6.53 -2.31
N THR A 215 -9.15 6.69 -3.55
CA THR A 215 -8.86 8.02 -4.10
C THR A 215 -10.15 8.84 -4.29
N GLU A 216 -11.23 8.21 -4.77
CA GLU A 216 -12.55 8.84 -4.90
C GLU A 216 -13.11 9.30 -3.54
N VAL A 217 -12.83 8.59 -2.44
CA VAL A 217 -13.21 9.07 -1.09
C VAL A 217 -12.55 10.41 -0.78
N ILE A 218 -11.24 10.56 -1.05
CA ILE A 218 -10.56 11.84 -0.82
C ILE A 218 -11.25 12.95 -1.61
N HIS A 219 -11.53 12.71 -2.91
CA HIS A 219 -12.24 13.67 -3.75
C HIS A 219 -13.63 14.03 -3.22
N LEU A 220 -14.41 13.03 -2.85
CA LEU A 220 -15.75 13.20 -2.32
C LEU A 220 -15.73 14.10 -1.08
N ILE A 221 -14.79 13.87 -0.16
CA ILE A 221 -14.68 14.67 1.07
C ILE A 221 -14.22 16.09 0.77
N VAL A 222 -13.17 16.29 -0.05
CA VAL A 222 -12.64 17.64 -0.31
C VAL A 222 -13.54 18.51 -1.19
N GLU A 223 -14.52 17.93 -1.88
CA GLU A 223 -15.51 18.69 -2.68
C GLU A 223 -16.76 19.08 -1.88
N ARG A 224 -16.90 18.57 -0.65
CA ARG A 224 -18.06 18.83 0.21
C ARG A 224 -17.73 19.83 1.30
N SER A 225 -18.74 20.53 1.76
CA SER A 225 -18.67 21.37 2.95
C SER A 225 -19.28 20.62 4.13
N PHE A 226 -18.58 20.63 5.25
CA PHE A 226 -19.04 19.99 6.49
C PHE A 226 -19.13 21.03 7.59
N ASP A 227 -20.09 20.86 8.50
CA ASP A 227 -20.14 21.64 9.73
C ASP A 227 -18.95 21.32 10.65
N ARG A 228 -18.77 22.15 11.68
CA ARG A 228 -17.65 22.01 12.63
C ARG A 228 -17.62 20.66 13.36
N ALA A 229 -18.77 20.05 13.62
CA ALA A 229 -18.84 18.75 14.30
C ALA A 229 -18.33 17.61 13.38
N ASN A 230 -18.55 17.76 12.07
CA ASN A 230 -18.19 16.77 11.06
C ASN A 230 -16.79 16.94 10.45
N LEU A 231 -16.10 18.06 10.70
CA LEU A 231 -14.74 18.30 10.16
C LEU A 231 -13.71 17.27 10.64
N THR A 232 -13.77 16.84 11.89
CA THR A 232 -12.86 15.81 12.43
C THR A 232 -13.06 14.47 11.73
N TYR A 233 -14.31 14.09 11.47
CA TYR A 233 -14.62 12.85 10.76
C TYR A 233 -14.23 12.90 9.28
N ALA A 234 -14.44 14.05 8.63
CA ALA A 234 -13.97 14.29 7.27
C ALA A 234 -12.43 14.19 7.19
N ALA A 235 -11.71 14.78 8.15
CA ALA A 235 -10.27 14.66 8.25
C ALA A 235 -9.82 13.20 8.49
N ARG A 236 -10.57 12.43 9.28
CA ARG A 236 -10.31 11.00 9.51
C ARG A 236 -10.52 10.16 8.25
N CYS A 237 -11.52 10.46 7.41
CA CYS A 237 -11.67 9.83 6.09
C CYS A 237 -10.41 10.00 5.25
N ILE A 238 -9.95 11.25 5.10
CA ILE A 238 -8.75 11.60 4.33
C ILE A 238 -7.50 10.92 4.91
N SER A 239 -7.37 10.92 6.24
CA SER A 239 -6.24 10.31 6.94
C SER A 239 -6.17 8.80 6.71
N ASN A 240 -7.29 8.10 6.89
CA ASN A 240 -7.36 6.65 6.67
C ASN A 240 -7.14 6.30 5.19
N ALA A 241 -7.72 7.07 4.27
CA ALA A 241 -7.52 6.90 2.83
C ALA A 241 -6.05 7.11 2.43
N SER A 242 -5.41 8.15 2.96
CA SER A 242 -3.99 8.45 2.70
C SER A 242 -3.08 7.37 3.29
N LEU A 243 -3.38 6.84 4.48
CA LEU A 243 -2.63 5.74 5.07
C LEU A 243 -2.73 4.45 4.23
N PHE A 244 -3.94 4.13 3.74
CA PHE A 244 -4.15 3.02 2.80
C PHE A 244 -3.29 3.21 1.55
N LEU A 245 -3.43 4.36 0.88
CA LEU A 245 -2.73 4.66 -0.38
C LEU A 245 -1.21 4.63 -0.20
N ARG A 246 -0.69 5.29 0.83
CA ARG A 246 0.73 5.28 1.20
C ARG A 246 1.29 3.87 1.32
N THR A 247 0.51 2.95 1.90
CA THR A 247 0.97 1.58 2.16
C THR A 247 0.74 0.65 0.97
N ARG A 248 -0.31 0.88 0.18
CA ARG A 248 -0.81 -0.06 -0.83
C ARG A 248 -0.47 0.31 -2.28
N MET A 249 -0.24 1.58 -2.60
CA MET A 249 0.15 2.00 -3.95
C MET A 249 1.51 1.45 -4.40
N GLN A 250 2.34 1.05 -3.43
CA GLN A 250 3.63 0.40 -3.69
C GLN A 250 3.52 -1.13 -3.62
N GLU A 251 2.33 -1.74 -3.60
CA GLU A 251 2.21 -3.21 -3.64
C GLU A 251 2.72 -3.79 -4.96
N ASN A 252 3.27 -5.01 -4.91
CA ASN A 252 3.90 -5.65 -6.07
C ASN A 252 4.95 -4.74 -6.72
N ASP A 253 4.84 -4.41 -8.01
CA ASP A 253 5.75 -3.49 -8.70
C ASP A 253 5.40 -2.01 -8.53
N GLY A 254 4.26 -1.70 -7.90
CA GLY A 254 3.72 -0.35 -7.67
C GLY A 254 3.19 0.36 -8.91
N ASN A 255 3.77 0.13 -10.09
CA ASN A 255 3.43 0.86 -11.31
C ASN A 255 1.93 0.86 -11.68
N PRO A 256 1.20 -0.29 -11.68
CA PRO A 256 -0.23 -0.28 -12.02
C PRO A 256 -1.06 0.56 -11.06
N TRP A 257 -0.84 0.39 -9.75
CA TRP A 257 -1.56 1.09 -8.69
C TRP A 257 -1.24 2.58 -8.65
N MET A 258 0.02 2.93 -8.88
CA MET A 258 0.45 4.33 -9.04
C MET A 258 -0.30 4.99 -10.21
N LEU A 259 -0.39 4.30 -11.35
CA LEU A 259 -1.06 4.84 -12.52
C LEU A 259 -2.57 5.02 -12.28
N GLU A 260 -3.22 4.08 -11.60
CA GLU A 260 -4.63 4.18 -11.21
C GLU A 260 -4.88 5.38 -10.29
N ALA A 261 -4.06 5.54 -9.25
CA ALA A 261 -4.16 6.66 -8.32
C ALA A 261 -3.99 8.03 -9.02
N ILE A 262 -2.97 8.17 -9.88
CA ILE A 262 -2.74 9.41 -10.63
C ILE A 262 -3.89 9.72 -11.59
N ARG A 263 -4.39 8.71 -12.32
CA ARG A 263 -5.56 8.87 -13.21
C ARG A 263 -6.84 9.21 -12.47
N SER A 264 -6.93 8.82 -11.21
CA SER A 264 -8.05 9.15 -10.32
C SER A 264 -7.87 10.50 -9.63
N ASN A 265 -6.98 11.36 -10.14
CA ASN A 265 -6.71 12.72 -9.66
C ASN A 265 -6.15 12.83 -8.23
N LEU A 266 -5.48 11.79 -7.74
CA LEU A 266 -4.96 11.74 -6.36
C LEU A 266 -4.22 13.01 -5.93
N ILE A 267 -3.33 13.55 -6.77
CA ILE A 267 -2.54 14.76 -6.46
C ILE A 267 -3.49 15.93 -6.10
N LYS A 268 -4.53 16.15 -6.91
CA LYS A 268 -5.54 17.18 -6.66
C LYS A 268 -6.31 16.95 -5.37
N GLY A 269 -6.71 15.71 -5.10
CA GLY A 269 -7.39 15.34 -3.86
C GLY A 269 -6.53 15.62 -2.62
N LEU A 270 -5.25 15.25 -2.67
CA LEU A 270 -4.31 15.48 -1.58
C LEU A 270 -4.10 16.98 -1.31
N LEU A 271 -3.86 17.80 -2.34
CA LEU A 271 -3.65 19.24 -2.14
C LEU A 271 -4.89 19.95 -1.59
N LYS A 272 -6.09 19.59 -2.08
CA LYS A 272 -7.34 20.13 -1.53
C LYS A 272 -7.62 19.69 -0.09
N SER A 273 -6.88 18.71 0.44
CA SER A 273 -7.02 18.25 1.81
C SER A 273 -6.38 19.18 2.84
N GLU A 274 -5.62 20.19 2.41
CA GLU A 274 -4.93 21.17 3.26
C GLU A 274 -5.81 21.69 4.42
N ARG A 275 -7.04 22.12 4.09
CA ARG A 275 -8.00 22.66 5.07
C ARG A 275 -8.43 21.68 6.17
N TYR A 276 -8.20 20.37 5.97
CA TYR A 276 -8.55 19.33 6.95
C TYR A 276 -7.37 18.91 7.84
N ILE A 277 -6.13 19.30 7.50
CA ILE A 277 -4.93 18.95 8.27
C ILE A 277 -5.04 19.33 9.76
N PRO A 278 -5.56 20.52 10.14
CA PRO A 278 -5.71 20.90 11.55
C PRO A 278 -6.62 19.97 12.36
N PHE A 279 -7.53 19.24 11.70
CA PHE A 279 -8.52 18.36 12.32
C PHE A 279 -8.09 16.89 12.33
N MET A 280 -6.89 16.56 11.84
CA MET A 280 -6.36 15.20 11.85
C MET A 280 -5.86 14.79 13.24
N ASP A 281 -6.12 13.53 13.61
CA ASP A 281 -5.92 12.98 14.96
C ASP A 281 -4.48 13.04 15.48
N ASN A 282 -3.47 12.88 14.60
CA ASN A 282 -2.06 12.79 15.00
C ASN A 282 -1.10 13.08 13.85
N ASP A 283 0.18 13.23 14.16
CA ASP A 283 1.22 13.55 13.16
C ASP A 283 1.42 12.46 12.12
N LYS A 284 1.24 11.17 12.47
CA LYS A 284 1.36 10.08 11.48
C LYS A 284 0.30 10.19 10.39
N ALA A 285 -0.92 10.62 10.74
CA ALA A 285 -1.98 10.87 9.79
C ALA A 285 -1.64 12.04 8.84
N ARG A 286 -1.09 13.13 9.40
CA ARG A 286 -0.64 14.30 8.62
C ARG A 286 0.53 13.96 7.70
N ASP A 287 1.49 13.20 8.21
CA ASP A 287 2.67 12.76 7.48
C ASP A 287 2.29 11.85 6.31
N ALA A 288 1.20 11.07 6.40
CA ALA A 288 0.82 10.18 5.31
C ALA A 288 0.55 10.90 3.98
N LEU A 289 -0.09 12.07 4.03
CA LEU A 289 -0.35 12.89 2.83
C LEU A 289 0.96 13.45 2.26
N SER A 290 1.80 14.01 3.15
CA SER A 290 3.09 14.57 2.78
C SER A 290 4.03 13.52 2.20
N ASP A 291 4.09 12.31 2.78
CA ASP A 291 4.92 11.20 2.33
C ASP A 291 4.56 10.78 0.89
N ILE A 292 3.28 10.80 0.54
CA ILE A 292 2.83 10.46 -0.81
C ILE A 292 3.39 11.48 -1.82
N LEU A 293 3.29 12.78 -1.52
CA LEU A 293 3.75 13.84 -2.42
C LEU A 293 5.28 14.03 -2.41
N HIS A 294 5.93 13.85 -1.26
CA HIS A 294 7.36 14.14 -1.09
C HIS A 294 8.25 12.93 -1.43
N MET A 295 7.83 11.72 -1.09
CA MET A 295 8.66 10.53 -1.25
C MET A 295 8.16 9.60 -2.34
N ILE A 296 6.86 9.25 -2.32
CA ILE A 296 6.35 8.15 -3.13
C ILE A 296 6.20 8.59 -4.59
N ILE A 297 5.33 9.55 -4.90
CA ILE A 297 5.06 9.96 -6.29
C ILE A 297 6.34 10.44 -7.00
N PRO A 298 7.20 11.29 -6.41
CA PRO A 298 8.38 11.78 -7.12
C PRO A 298 9.39 10.66 -7.42
N ALA A 299 9.51 9.63 -6.58
CA ALA A 299 10.34 8.46 -6.88
C ALA A 299 9.92 7.77 -8.17
N TYR A 300 8.61 7.62 -8.42
CA TYR A 300 8.08 6.96 -9.61
C TYR A 300 8.20 7.79 -10.90
N THR A 301 8.57 9.07 -10.83
CA THR A 301 8.82 9.87 -12.05
C THR A 301 10.08 9.43 -12.81
N VAL A 302 10.84 8.43 -12.31
CA VAL A 302 11.89 7.74 -13.08
C VAL A 302 11.33 6.86 -14.21
N TYR A 303 10.04 6.51 -14.13
CA TYR A 303 9.33 5.80 -15.18
C TYR A 303 8.65 6.80 -16.10
N ARG A 304 9.02 6.81 -17.38
CA ARG A 304 8.40 7.69 -18.38
C ARG A 304 6.89 7.51 -18.45
N SER A 305 6.43 6.26 -18.38
CA SER A 305 5.02 5.90 -18.38
C SER A 305 4.22 6.51 -17.22
N LEU A 306 4.87 6.85 -16.11
CA LEU A 306 4.27 7.54 -14.95
C LEU A 306 4.59 9.03 -14.93
N LEU A 307 5.78 9.46 -15.38
CA LEU A 307 6.14 10.87 -15.47
C LEU A 307 5.13 11.66 -16.32
N LEU A 308 4.69 11.12 -17.46
CA LEU A 308 3.76 11.84 -18.35
C LEU A 308 2.40 12.15 -17.68
N PRO A 309 1.67 11.18 -17.10
CA PRO A 309 0.43 11.50 -16.40
C PRO A 309 0.65 12.32 -15.12
N ILE A 310 1.77 12.15 -14.41
CA ILE A 310 2.12 12.99 -13.25
C ILE A 310 2.35 14.44 -13.69
N ALA A 311 3.13 14.66 -14.76
CA ALA A 311 3.38 15.98 -15.34
C ALA A 311 2.08 16.66 -15.73
N LYS A 312 1.19 15.95 -16.42
CA LYS A 312 -0.13 16.48 -16.77
C LYS A 312 -0.92 16.90 -15.54
N ALA A 313 -0.95 16.06 -14.50
CA ALA A 313 -1.63 16.40 -13.26
C ALA A 313 -1.00 17.61 -12.55
N VAL A 314 0.34 17.73 -12.55
CA VAL A 314 1.06 18.88 -11.99
C VAL A 314 0.70 20.17 -12.74
N ASP A 315 0.73 20.14 -14.08
CA ASP A 315 0.37 21.28 -14.93
C ASP A 315 -1.09 21.70 -14.66
N GLU A 316 -2.03 20.75 -14.58
CA GLU A 316 -3.44 21.01 -14.26
C GLU A 316 -3.63 21.66 -12.88
N ILE A 317 -2.83 21.31 -11.86
CA ILE A 317 -2.88 21.95 -10.53
C ILE A 317 -2.46 23.41 -10.58
N ILE A 318 -1.36 23.69 -11.28
CA ILE A 318 -0.80 25.03 -11.43
C ILE A 318 -1.77 25.93 -12.20
N ASP A 319 -2.33 25.42 -13.30
CA ASP A 319 -3.30 26.15 -14.13
C ASP A 319 -4.57 26.50 -13.34
N LEU A 320 -5.03 25.59 -12.48
CA LEU A 320 -6.18 25.82 -11.59
C LEU A 320 -5.85 26.68 -10.36
N GLY A 321 -4.57 26.98 -10.10
CA GLY A 321 -4.11 27.76 -8.95
C GLY A 321 -4.42 27.10 -7.60
N ILE A 322 -4.50 25.77 -7.55
CA ILE A 322 -4.80 25.02 -6.31
C ILE A 322 -3.60 25.09 -5.35
N ASP A 323 -2.39 25.06 -5.89
CA ASP A 323 -1.12 25.21 -5.17
C ASP A 323 -1.03 26.51 -4.36
N LYS A 324 -1.67 27.58 -4.82
CA LYS A 324 -1.67 28.89 -4.17
C LYS A 324 -2.44 28.92 -2.83
N GLN A 325 -3.25 27.90 -2.56
CA GLN A 325 -4.07 27.80 -1.35
C GLN A 325 -3.38 27.02 -0.21
N LEU A 326 -2.18 26.49 -0.46
CA LEU A 326 -1.42 25.69 0.49
C LEU A 326 -0.73 26.58 1.53
N ASP A 327 -0.62 26.08 2.76
CA ASP A 327 0.23 26.68 3.78
C ASP A 327 1.71 26.49 3.41
N LYS A 328 2.40 27.59 3.13
CA LYS A 328 3.80 27.57 2.66
C LYS A 328 4.79 27.04 3.69
N ASP A 329 4.42 27.08 4.97
CA ASP A 329 5.23 26.55 6.06
C ASP A 329 4.87 25.08 6.37
N GLY A 330 3.83 24.54 5.73
CA GLY A 330 3.33 23.19 5.93
C GLY A 330 4.13 22.10 5.21
N LYS A 331 4.15 20.89 5.78
CA LYS A 331 4.79 19.71 5.17
C LYS A 331 4.17 19.34 3.81
N LEU A 332 2.85 19.54 3.65
CA LEU A 332 2.16 19.25 2.39
C LEU A 332 2.69 20.13 1.25
N TYR A 333 2.89 21.43 1.50
CA TYR A 333 3.49 22.34 0.54
C TYR A 333 4.94 21.95 0.21
N ALA A 334 5.75 21.59 1.20
CA ALA A 334 7.10 21.09 0.96
C ALA A 334 7.10 19.82 0.07
N GLY A 335 6.15 18.90 0.30
CA GLY A 335 5.94 17.73 -0.55
C GLY A 335 5.52 18.09 -1.98
N TRP A 336 4.61 19.06 -2.13
CA TRP A 336 4.19 19.59 -3.43
C TRP A 336 5.35 20.19 -4.22
N VAL A 337 6.16 21.06 -3.60
CA VAL A 337 7.32 21.69 -4.25
C VAL A 337 8.31 20.62 -4.72
N CYS A 338 8.63 19.63 -3.88
CA CYS A 338 9.52 18.52 -4.25
C CYS A 338 9.00 17.75 -5.48
N LEU A 339 7.69 17.46 -5.53
CA LEU A 339 7.07 16.80 -6.67
C LEU A 339 7.14 17.66 -7.93
N GLN A 340 6.81 18.94 -7.83
CA GLN A 340 6.83 19.89 -8.94
C GLN A 340 8.24 20.01 -9.53
N GLU A 341 9.25 20.31 -8.70
CA GLU A 341 10.63 20.48 -9.15
C GLU A 341 11.20 19.20 -9.77
N THR A 342 10.93 18.04 -9.15
CA THR A 342 11.37 16.75 -9.66
C THR A 342 10.73 16.44 -11.02
N THR A 343 9.45 16.75 -11.17
CA THR A 343 8.69 16.53 -12.40
C THR A 343 9.18 17.44 -13.52
N GLU A 344 9.32 18.74 -13.28
CA GLU A 344 9.81 19.70 -14.28
C GLU A 344 11.22 19.38 -14.74
N ARG A 345 12.12 19.11 -13.81
CA ARG A 345 13.49 18.71 -14.15
C ARG A 345 13.52 17.46 -15.04
N ARG A 346 12.66 16.47 -14.77
CA ARG A 346 12.60 15.22 -15.53
C ARG A 346 11.87 15.38 -16.88
N LYS A 347 10.90 16.31 -17.00
CA LYS A 347 10.25 16.69 -18.28
C LYS A 347 11.26 17.24 -19.29
N LEU A 348 12.22 18.04 -18.83
CA LEU A 348 13.24 18.68 -19.67
C LEU A 348 14.31 17.71 -20.20
N LEU A 349 14.35 16.47 -19.71
CA LEU A 349 15.30 15.49 -20.21
C LEU A 349 14.95 15.12 -21.66
N ASN A 350 15.85 15.43 -22.60
CA ASN A 350 15.68 15.01 -23.99
C ASN A 350 15.89 13.49 -24.09
N TYR A 351 14.83 12.69 -24.23
CA TYR A 351 14.92 11.24 -24.43
C TYR A 351 14.52 10.81 -25.85
N ASP A 352 13.82 11.64 -26.64
CA ASP A 352 13.34 11.24 -27.99
C ASP A 352 14.39 11.38 -29.11
N GLY A 353 15.59 11.86 -28.80
CA GLY A 353 16.67 11.96 -29.78
C GLY A 353 17.03 10.62 -30.44
N PRO A 354 17.31 10.59 -31.76
CA PRO A 354 17.64 9.37 -32.51
C PRO A 354 18.95 8.70 -32.04
N GLU A 355 19.83 9.46 -31.40
CA GLU A 355 21.10 8.98 -30.86
C GLU A 355 20.96 8.22 -29.53
N LYS A 356 19.83 8.37 -28.83
CA LYS A 356 19.64 7.76 -27.51
C LYS A 356 19.03 6.38 -27.65
N VAL A 357 19.86 5.36 -27.72
CA VAL A 357 19.43 3.96 -27.74
C VAL A 357 19.79 3.31 -26.40
N HIS A 358 18.79 2.79 -25.68
CA HIS A 358 19.09 1.98 -24.50
C HIS A 358 19.85 0.72 -24.94
N VAL A 359 20.99 0.47 -24.32
CA VAL A 359 21.85 -0.68 -24.61
C VAL A 359 21.58 -1.76 -23.57
N GLN A 360 21.24 -2.94 -24.06
CA GLN A 360 21.04 -4.14 -23.24
C GLN A 360 22.25 -5.05 -23.35
N THR A 361 22.59 -5.72 -22.26
CA THR A 361 23.73 -6.65 -22.22
C THR A 361 23.27 -8.08 -22.01
N CYS A 362 23.87 -8.99 -22.78
CA CYS A 362 23.69 -10.42 -22.60
C CYS A 362 24.14 -10.82 -21.19
N HIS A 363 23.23 -11.40 -20.40
CA HIS A 363 23.46 -11.80 -19.01
C HIS A 363 24.35 -13.05 -18.87
N ASN A 364 24.65 -13.75 -19.96
CA ASN A 364 25.72 -14.74 -19.94
C ASN A 364 27.08 -14.04 -19.72
N ASP A 365 27.67 -14.27 -18.55
CA ASP A 365 28.96 -13.73 -18.12
C ASP A 365 30.12 -13.99 -19.08
N ASN A 366 30.07 -15.08 -19.86
CA ASN A 366 31.11 -15.40 -20.85
C ASN A 366 30.90 -14.74 -22.21
N CYS A 367 29.76 -14.08 -22.43
CA CYS A 367 29.38 -13.51 -23.72
C CYS A 367 29.41 -11.99 -23.68
N ARG A 368 28.60 -11.38 -22.79
CA ARG A 368 28.51 -9.92 -22.59
C ARG A 368 28.27 -9.08 -23.86
N LYS A 369 27.81 -9.70 -24.96
CA LYS A 369 27.40 -8.98 -26.16
C LYS A 369 26.34 -7.94 -25.78
N THR A 370 26.57 -6.72 -26.20
CA THR A 370 25.64 -5.62 -26.12
C THR A 370 24.83 -5.51 -27.40
N ALA A 371 23.59 -5.08 -27.28
CA ALA A 371 22.79 -4.69 -28.44
C ALA A 371 21.80 -3.60 -28.05
N SER A 372 21.26 -2.93 -29.06
CA SER A 372 20.14 -2.03 -28.89
C SER A 372 18.94 -2.77 -28.28
N THR A 373 18.15 -2.01 -27.55
CA THR A 373 16.94 -2.51 -26.91
C THR A 373 15.98 -3.16 -27.89
N GLY A 374 15.47 -4.34 -27.52
CA GLY A 374 14.58 -5.14 -28.37
C GLY A 374 15.30 -6.13 -29.28
N THR A 375 16.63 -6.04 -29.40
CA THR A 375 17.43 -6.98 -30.21
C THR A 375 17.76 -8.28 -29.46
N LEU A 376 17.95 -8.20 -28.14
CA LEU A 376 18.23 -9.37 -27.30
C LEU A 376 16.95 -10.10 -26.89
N LYS A 377 17.05 -11.42 -26.74
CA LYS A 377 15.94 -12.28 -26.28
C LYS A 377 15.80 -12.15 -24.77
N ARG A 378 14.60 -11.80 -24.31
CA ARG A 378 14.26 -11.71 -22.89
C ARG A 378 13.92 -13.10 -22.33
N CYS A 379 14.29 -13.37 -21.07
CA CYS A 379 13.84 -14.58 -20.38
C CYS A 379 12.32 -14.54 -20.18
N GLY A 380 11.60 -15.55 -20.66
CA GLY A 380 10.13 -15.64 -20.53
C GLY A 380 9.63 -15.86 -19.10
N GLY A 381 10.50 -16.28 -18.18
CA GLY A 381 10.14 -16.47 -16.76
C GLY A 381 10.22 -15.19 -15.94
N CYS A 382 11.42 -14.62 -15.79
CA CYS A 382 11.60 -13.44 -14.93
C CYS A 382 11.43 -12.10 -15.65
N LEU A 383 11.42 -12.07 -16.99
CA LEU A 383 11.32 -10.85 -17.80
C LEU A 383 12.40 -9.76 -17.59
N HIS A 384 13.42 -10.02 -16.77
CA HIS A 384 14.47 -9.04 -16.43
C HIS A 384 15.82 -9.30 -17.10
N THR A 385 16.13 -10.56 -17.46
CA THR A 385 17.40 -10.93 -18.08
C THR A 385 17.30 -11.03 -19.60
N TYR A 386 18.39 -10.68 -20.28
CA TYR A 386 18.49 -10.62 -21.74
C TYR A 386 19.63 -11.49 -22.26
N TYR A 387 19.44 -12.13 -23.41
CA TYR A 387 20.41 -13.03 -24.03
C TYR A 387 20.49 -12.82 -25.55
N CYS A 388 21.70 -12.83 -26.10
CA CYS A 388 21.89 -12.77 -27.56
C CYS A 388 21.51 -14.08 -28.28
N SER A 389 21.40 -15.19 -27.55
CA SER A 389 21.15 -16.52 -28.13
C SER A 389 20.57 -17.50 -27.10
N LYS A 390 19.91 -18.57 -27.60
CA LYS A 390 19.43 -19.67 -26.76
C LYS A 390 20.57 -20.40 -26.04
N SER A 391 21.76 -20.48 -26.64
CA SER A 391 22.94 -21.09 -26.00
C SER A 391 23.40 -20.27 -24.79
N CYS A 392 23.44 -18.94 -24.91
CA CYS A 392 23.75 -18.06 -23.78
C CYS A 392 22.73 -18.19 -22.64
N GLN A 393 21.43 -18.27 -22.96
CA GLN A 393 20.39 -18.51 -21.96
C GLN A 393 20.59 -19.86 -21.25
N ARG A 394 20.84 -20.95 -21.99
CA ARG A 394 21.07 -22.29 -21.41
C ARG A 394 22.32 -22.31 -20.52
N TYR A 395 23.37 -21.62 -20.93
CA TYR A 395 24.60 -21.51 -20.14
C TYR A 395 24.33 -20.80 -18.82
N ASP A 396 23.72 -19.61 -18.86
CA ASP A 396 23.41 -18.83 -17.67
C ASP A 396 22.42 -19.55 -16.74
N TRP A 397 21.43 -20.25 -17.32
CA TRP A 397 20.49 -21.09 -16.57
C TRP A 397 21.19 -22.19 -15.75
N ARG A 398 22.15 -22.90 -16.35
CA ARG A 398 22.83 -24.06 -15.73
C ARG A 398 24.01 -23.65 -14.85
N ARG A 399 24.80 -22.67 -15.28
CA ARG A 399 26.09 -22.30 -14.67
C ARG A 399 26.11 -20.90 -14.07
N GLY A 400 25.30 -19.98 -14.58
CA GLY A 400 25.27 -18.58 -14.14
C GLY A 400 24.35 -18.31 -12.93
N LYS A 401 23.79 -19.36 -12.30
CA LYS A 401 22.84 -19.28 -11.18
C LYS A 401 21.49 -18.61 -11.51
N HIS A 402 21.21 -18.34 -12.78
CA HIS A 402 19.97 -17.69 -13.19
C HIS A 402 18.71 -18.50 -12.84
N LYS A 403 18.77 -19.84 -12.87
CA LYS A 403 17.63 -20.70 -12.49
C LYS A 403 17.05 -20.33 -11.12
N ALA A 404 17.90 -20.24 -10.09
CA ALA A 404 17.47 -19.94 -8.72
C ALA A 404 16.89 -18.51 -8.59
N TYR A 405 17.48 -17.54 -9.29
CA TYR A 405 16.95 -16.18 -9.37
C TYR A 405 15.57 -16.15 -10.06
N CYS A 406 15.46 -16.80 -11.22
CA CYS A 406 14.28 -16.80 -12.06
C CYS A 406 13.08 -17.46 -11.36
N THR A 407 13.28 -18.59 -10.68
CA THR A 407 12.24 -19.26 -9.89
C THR A 407 11.67 -18.34 -8.81
N ARG A 408 12.51 -17.61 -8.08
CA ARG A 408 12.05 -16.68 -7.02
C ARG A 408 11.28 -15.49 -7.55
N VAL A 409 11.70 -14.95 -8.69
CA VAL A 409 10.94 -13.88 -9.36
C VAL A 409 9.58 -14.43 -9.82
N GLN A 410 9.54 -15.64 -10.38
CA GLN A 410 8.27 -16.26 -10.78
C GLN A 410 7.34 -16.53 -9.60
N GLU A 411 7.86 -16.95 -8.43
CA GLU A 411 7.06 -17.09 -7.21
C GLU A 411 6.39 -15.77 -6.80
N ARG A 412 7.12 -14.64 -6.87
CA ARG A 412 6.54 -13.30 -6.66
C ARG A 412 5.45 -12.99 -7.70
N SER A 413 5.60 -13.48 -8.93
CA SER A 413 4.63 -13.21 -10.01
C SER A 413 3.34 -14.00 -9.81
N ALA A 414 3.45 -15.25 -9.35
CA ALA A 414 2.30 -16.09 -9.05
C ALA A 414 1.46 -15.49 -7.92
N TRP A 415 2.11 -14.98 -6.87
CA TRP A 415 1.42 -14.37 -5.74
C TRP A 415 0.86 -12.98 -6.04
N SER A 416 1.39 -12.29 -7.05
CA SER A 416 0.85 -11.01 -7.52
C SER A 416 -0.23 -11.17 -8.59
N LEU A 417 -0.79 -12.37 -8.76
CA LEU A 417 -1.79 -12.68 -9.80
C LEU A 417 -1.33 -12.30 -11.23
N GLY A 418 -0.02 -12.32 -11.48
CA GLY A 418 0.57 -11.96 -12.77
C GLY A 418 0.86 -10.48 -12.98
N GLU A 419 0.64 -9.61 -11.98
CA GLU A 419 0.84 -8.16 -12.11
C GLU A 419 2.30 -7.68 -12.11
N MET A 420 3.28 -8.59 -11.96
CA MET A 420 4.68 -8.22 -12.14
C MET A 420 5.02 -7.96 -13.60
N ARG A 421 5.49 -6.74 -13.88
CA ARG A 421 5.86 -6.30 -15.22
C ARG A 421 7.36 -6.01 -15.30
N GLY A 422 7.98 -6.49 -16.37
CA GLY A 422 9.31 -6.03 -16.76
C GLY A 422 9.26 -4.52 -17.07
N ILE A 423 10.36 -3.81 -16.79
CA ILE A 423 10.47 -2.40 -17.18
C ILE A 423 10.38 -2.31 -18.70
N SER A 424 9.53 -1.40 -19.19
CA SER A 424 9.35 -1.23 -20.64
C SER A 424 10.63 -0.69 -21.27
N ASN A 425 10.82 -0.97 -22.55
CA ASN A 425 11.97 -0.46 -23.31
C ASN A 425 12.00 1.07 -23.35
N ARG A 426 10.82 1.73 -23.37
CA ARG A 426 10.69 3.19 -23.31
C ARG A 426 11.12 3.73 -21.95
N ASP A 427 10.71 3.07 -20.88
CA ASP A 427 11.09 3.45 -19.52
C ASP A 427 12.57 3.23 -19.26
N LEU A 428 13.17 2.15 -19.77
CA LEU A 428 14.62 1.92 -19.66
C LEU A 428 15.43 3.02 -20.37
N LYS A 429 15.01 3.41 -21.59
CA LYS A 429 15.65 4.51 -22.33
C LYS A 429 15.53 5.85 -21.60
N PHE A 430 14.39 6.11 -20.98
CA PHE A 430 14.21 7.31 -20.17
C PHE A 430 15.04 7.27 -18.89
N LEU A 431 15.04 6.13 -18.19
CA LEU A 431 15.84 5.91 -16.99
C LEU A 431 17.33 6.13 -17.24
N ASP A 432 17.84 5.73 -18.41
CA ASP A 432 19.24 6.03 -18.79
C ASP A 432 19.52 7.54 -18.77
N CYS A 433 18.58 8.36 -19.26
CA CYS A 433 18.70 9.81 -19.26
C CYS A 433 18.66 10.38 -17.84
N VAL A 434 17.78 9.85 -16.97
CA VAL A 434 17.70 10.24 -15.56
C VAL A 434 19.02 9.94 -14.85
N ILE A 435 19.57 8.73 -15.02
CA ILE A 435 20.85 8.33 -14.42
C ILE A 435 21.98 9.25 -14.89
N GLU A 436 22.06 9.53 -16.20
CA GLU A 436 23.10 10.39 -16.75
C GLU A 436 22.97 11.85 -16.27
N ASP A 437 21.75 12.36 -16.13
CA ASP A 437 21.50 13.70 -15.55
C ASP A 437 21.99 13.78 -14.11
N GLU A 438 21.65 12.80 -13.26
CA GLU A 438 22.13 12.76 -11.88
C GLU A 438 23.66 12.69 -11.81
N LEU A 439 24.29 11.84 -12.63
CA LEU A 439 25.74 11.74 -12.66
C LEU A 439 26.43 13.05 -13.11
N LYS A 440 25.83 13.77 -14.07
CA LYS A 440 26.35 15.05 -14.57
C LYS A 440 26.38 16.13 -13.50
N LYS A 441 25.42 16.16 -12.57
CA LYS A 441 25.43 17.08 -11.41
C LYS A 441 26.69 16.92 -10.57
N HIS A 442 27.27 15.72 -10.55
CA HIS A 442 28.48 15.41 -9.81
C HIS A 442 29.74 15.29 -10.67
N ARG A 443 29.71 15.76 -11.93
CA ARG A 443 30.84 15.64 -12.88
C ARG A 443 32.17 16.16 -12.34
N ALA A 444 32.15 17.28 -11.59
CA ALA A 444 33.36 17.88 -11.03
C ALA A 444 33.99 16.95 -9.97
N ARG A 445 33.16 16.40 -9.08
CA ARG A 445 33.59 15.42 -8.07
C ARG A 445 34.15 14.14 -8.71
N ILE A 446 33.47 13.64 -9.75
CA ILE A 446 33.89 12.46 -10.51
C ILE A 446 35.23 12.71 -11.21
N ALA A 447 35.40 13.87 -11.86
CA ALA A 447 36.65 14.24 -12.51
C ALA A 447 37.81 14.35 -11.51
N ASN A 448 37.57 14.96 -10.35
CA ASN A 448 38.59 15.22 -9.33
C ASN A 448 39.11 13.94 -8.64
N HIS A 449 38.39 12.81 -8.73
CA HIS A 449 38.90 11.55 -8.19
C HIS A 449 40.17 11.07 -8.90
N GLY A 450 40.36 11.40 -10.19
CA GLY A 450 41.51 10.92 -10.96
C GLY A 450 41.56 9.40 -11.13
N LEU A 451 40.46 8.70 -10.84
CA LEU A 451 40.38 7.24 -10.88
C LEU A 451 39.98 6.76 -12.28
N ASN A 452 40.62 5.68 -12.72
CA ASN A 452 40.22 4.99 -13.94
C ASN A 452 38.82 4.35 -13.82
N VAL A 453 38.46 3.89 -12.62
CA VAL A 453 37.13 3.32 -12.34
C VAL A 453 36.50 4.10 -11.19
N ASN A 454 35.45 4.85 -11.49
CA ASN A 454 34.62 5.49 -10.49
C ASN A 454 33.45 4.57 -10.14
N VAL A 455 33.29 4.27 -8.86
CA VAL A 455 32.17 3.44 -8.35
C VAL A 455 31.19 4.35 -7.63
N ILE A 456 29.95 4.34 -8.11
CA ILE A 456 28.87 5.20 -7.66
C ILE A 456 27.64 4.35 -7.38
N GLU A 457 26.92 4.71 -6.33
CA GLU A 457 25.58 4.23 -6.06
C GLU A 457 24.61 5.38 -6.10
N LEU A 458 23.47 5.16 -6.74
CA LEU A 458 22.40 6.14 -6.88
C LEU A 458 21.09 5.50 -6.41
N ASP A 459 20.50 6.03 -5.34
CA ASP A 459 19.20 5.60 -4.86
C ASP A 459 18.13 6.60 -5.30
N LEU A 460 17.25 6.13 -6.20
CA LEU A 460 16.10 6.86 -6.74
C LEU A 460 14.78 6.33 -6.17
N THR A 461 14.80 5.57 -5.08
CA THR A 461 13.59 5.03 -4.44
C THR A 461 12.80 6.04 -3.62
N HIS A 462 13.32 7.26 -3.50
CA HIS A 462 12.71 8.41 -2.83
C HIS A 462 12.66 9.62 -3.77
N GLY A 463 11.99 10.69 -3.34
CA GLY A 463 11.84 11.88 -4.17
C GLY A 463 13.15 12.59 -4.46
N GLU A 464 13.99 12.73 -3.43
CA GLU A 464 15.36 13.22 -3.59
C GLU A 464 16.34 12.06 -3.84
N PRO A 465 17.12 12.09 -4.93
CA PRO A 465 18.18 11.11 -5.18
C PRO A 465 19.26 11.13 -4.10
N ASN A 466 19.55 9.98 -3.49
CA ASN A 466 20.72 9.82 -2.65
C ASN A 466 21.88 9.25 -3.48
N ILE A 467 23.05 9.89 -3.41
CA ILE A 467 24.25 9.46 -4.15
C ILE A 467 25.39 9.13 -3.20
N THR A 468 25.94 7.93 -3.35
CA THR A 468 27.09 7.46 -2.58
C THR A 468 28.26 7.17 -3.50
N PHE A 469 29.45 7.64 -3.13
CA PHE A 469 30.69 7.40 -3.88
C PHE A 469 31.52 6.33 -3.16
N ASP A 470 31.63 5.14 -3.75
CA ASP A 470 32.44 4.03 -3.25
C ASP A 470 33.70 3.81 -4.10
N SER A 471 34.19 4.86 -4.76
CA SER A 471 35.33 4.72 -5.69
C SER A 471 36.63 4.30 -4.97
N ARG A 472 36.69 4.48 -3.64
CA ARG A 472 37.80 4.04 -2.77
C ARG A 472 37.52 2.72 -2.02
N GLY A 473 36.38 2.06 -2.27
CA GLY A 473 36.04 0.78 -1.64
C GLY A 473 35.72 0.88 -0.14
N ILE A 474 35.17 2.01 0.30
CA ILE A 474 34.86 2.31 1.70
C ILE A 474 33.54 1.62 2.13
N ASN A 475 32.58 1.42 1.23
CA ASN A 475 31.26 0.87 1.57
C ASN A 475 30.89 -0.35 0.70
N PRO A 476 31.07 -1.59 1.21
CA PRO A 476 30.78 -2.79 0.44
C PRO A 476 29.28 -3.10 0.28
N SER A 477 28.39 -2.55 1.14
CA SER A 477 26.93 -2.79 1.07
C SER A 477 26.14 -1.81 1.96
N PRO A 478 25.80 -0.60 1.49
CA PRO A 478 25.06 0.40 2.27
C PRO A 478 23.67 -0.05 2.72
N PHE A 479 23.11 -1.07 2.05
CA PHE A 479 21.88 -1.73 2.45
C PHE A 479 22.18 -3.18 2.80
N LYS A 480 21.67 -3.65 3.94
CA LYS A 480 21.68 -5.08 4.27
C LYS A 480 21.08 -5.82 3.08
N LEU A 481 21.82 -6.73 2.45
CA LEU A 481 21.28 -7.58 1.38
C LEU A 481 20.17 -8.43 2.01
N LEU A 482 18.93 -8.18 1.61
CA LEU A 482 17.77 -8.75 2.28
C LEU A 482 17.45 -10.14 1.74
N CYS A 483 17.69 -10.37 0.44
CA CYS A 483 17.17 -11.52 -0.28
C CYS A 483 18.24 -12.15 -1.20
N ARG A 484 18.13 -13.45 -1.55
CA ARG A 484 19.10 -14.07 -2.49
C ARG A 484 19.09 -13.43 -3.87
N CYS A 485 18.00 -12.76 -4.27
CA CYS A 485 17.97 -11.99 -5.52
C CYS A 485 18.91 -10.78 -5.45
N GLU A 486 19.01 -10.11 -4.30
CA GLU A 486 19.98 -9.03 -4.10
C GLU A 486 21.40 -9.57 -4.00
N HIS A 487 21.62 -10.73 -3.36
CA HIS A 487 22.92 -11.41 -3.43
C HIS A 487 23.32 -11.76 -4.86
N TYR A 488 22.37 -12.26 -5.67
CA TYR A 488 22.62 -12.54 -7.08
C TYR A 488 22.97 -11.27 -7.86
N ALA A 489 22.25 -10.17 -7.66
CA ALA A 489 22.59 -8.88 -8.26
C ALA A 489 23.99 -8.40 -7.79
N ASN A 490 24.32 -8.57 -6.51
CA ASN A 490 25.62 -8.19 -5.96
C ASN A 490 26.78 -9.06 -6.46
N ASP A 491 26.58 -10.36 -6.67
CA ASP A 491 27.56 -11.25 -7.30
C ASP A 491 27.87 -10.77 -8.73
N ASN A 492 26.83 -10.41 -9.50
CA ASN A 492 27.01 -9.85 -10.84
C ASN A 492 27.69 -8.48 -10.82
N TRP A 493 27.38 -7.64 -9.83
CA TRP A 493 28.08 -6.36 -9.60
C TRP A 493 29.59 -6.56 -9.37
N LYS A 494 29.98 -7.52 -8.51
CA LYS A 494 31.39 -7.87 -8.27
C LYS A 494 32.09 -8.33 -9.55
N ARG A 495 31.44 -9.18 -10.36
CA ARG A 495 31.97 -9.64 -11.66
C ARG A 495 32.12 -8.50 -12.65
N LEU A 496 31.16 -7.58 -12.69
CA LEU A 496 31.24 -6.38 -13.52
C LEU A 496 32.41 -5.48 -13.11
N ARG A 497 32.61 -5.24 -11.81
CA ARG A 497 33.77 -4.50 -11.28
C ARG A 497 35.10 -5.13 -11.72
N GLN A 498 35.25 -6.44 -11.54
CA GLN A 498 36.44 -7.17 -11.95
C GLN A 498 36.70 -7.09 -13.45
N HIS A 499 35.64 -7.06 -14.25
CA HIS A 499 35.76 -6.95 -15.70
C HIS A 499 36.24 -5.57 -16.13
N VAL A 500 35.58 -4.52 -15.66
CA VAL A 500 35.92 -3.14 -16.03
C VAL A 500 37.35 -2.80 -15.63
N ALA A 501 37.82 -3.29 -14.48
CA ALA A 501 39.20 -3.15 -14.05
C ALA A 501 40.24 -3.70 -15.07
N ARG A 502 39.86 -4.65 -15.94
CA ARG A 502 40.74 -5.22 -16.97
C ARG A 502 40.72 -4.47 -18.30
N THR A 503 39.77 -3.56 -18.51
CA THR A 503 39.54 -2.94 -19.84
C THR A 503 40.44 -1.75 -20.14
N ASN A 504 41.16 -1.22 -19.15
CA ASN A 504 41.94 0.03 -19.22
C ASN A 504 41.19 1.27 -19.73
N GLU A 505 39.86 1.18 -19.95
CA GLU A 505 39.03 2.31 -20.34
C GLU A 505 38.53 3.04 -19.07
N PRO A 506 38.60 4.38 -19.00
CA PRO A 506 38.04 5.13 -17.89
C PRO A 506 36.51 5.02 -17.85
N VAL A 507 35.97 4.53 -16.74
CA VAL A 507 34.56 4.15 -16.62
C VAL A 507 33.96 4.61 -15.29
N VAL A 508 32.68 4.96 -15.33
CA VAL A 508 31.79 5.12 -14.18
C VAL A 508 30.94 3.86 -14.06
N LEU A 509 31.23 3.05 -13.05
CA LEU A 509 30.38 1.96 -12.61
C LEU A 509 29.31 2.51 -11.69
N VAL A 510 28.04 2.40 -12.10
CA VAL A 510 26.91 2.87 -11.29
C VAL A 510 25.96 1.73 -10.96
N ARG A 511 25.63 1.61 -9.67
CA ARG A 511 24.53 0.77 -9.17
C ARG A 511 23.37 1.70 -8.83
N VAL A 512 22.25 1.53 -9.51
CA VAL A 512 21.07 2.38 -9.34
C VAL A 512 19.95 1.59 -8.70
N PHE A 513 19.35 2.10 -7.64
CA PHE A 513 18.12 1.58 -7.07
C PHE A 513 16.94 2.44 -7.53
N ILE A 514 15.86 1.79 -7.97
CA ILE A 514 14.65 2.46 -8.44
C ILE A 514 13.43 1.83 -7.76
N PRO A 515 12.32 2.57 -7.61
CA PRO A 515 11.12 2.03 -6.98
C PRO A 515 10.59 0.84 -7.77
N GLY A 516 10.23 -0.23 -7.07
CA GLY A 516 9.68 -1.46 -7.67
C GLY A 516 8.56 -2.02 -6.80
N GLY A 517 7.79 -1.12 -6.20
CA GLY A 517 6.84 -1.41 -5.14
C GLY A 517 7.51 -1.89 -3.85
N ILE A 518 7.00 -2.99 -3.28
CA ILE A 518 7.46 -3.59 -2.01
C ILE A 518 8.94 -4.00 -2.04
N ALA A 519 9.52 -4.10 -3.22
CA ALA A 519 10.93 -4.39 -3.39
C ALA A 519 11.51 -3.54 -4.51
N ARG A 520 12.56 -2.79 -4.19
CA ARG A 520 13.33 -2.02 -5.18
C ARG A 520 13.85 -2.90 -6.32
N LYS A 521 14.04 -2.28 -7.48
CA LYS A 521 14.80 -2.85 -8.60
C LYS A 521 16.20 -2.25 -8.59
N ALA A 522 17.17 -3.03 -9.05
CA ALA A 522 18.57 -2.62 -9.17
C ALA A 522 18.97 -2.61 -10.64
N VAL A 523 19.56 -1.51 -11.10
CA VAL A 523 20.15 -1.38 -12.43
C VAL A 523 21.65 -1.22 -12.27
N LEU A 524 22.42 -2.15 -12.84
CA LEU A 524 23.88 -2.08 -12.86
C LEU A 524 24.31 -1.55 -14.20
N ARG A 525 25.06 -0.45 -14.23
CA ARG A 525 25.61 0.12 -15.46
C ARG A 525 27.12 0.33 -15.39
N ALA A 526 27.76 0.16 -16.55
CA ALA A 526 29.09 0.65 -16.84
C ALA A 526 28.96 1.72 -17.92
N ILE A 527 29.33 2.96 -17.59
CA ILE A 527 29.18 4.15 -18.43
C ILE A 527 30.58 4.72 -18.69
N PRO A 528 31.00 4.94 -19.93
CA PRO A 528 32.29 5.53 -20.22
C PRO A 528 32.43 6.91 -19.58
N LEU A 529 33.60 7.19 -18.98
CA LEU A 529 33.82 8.43 -18.24
C LEU A 529 33.61 9.67 -19.10
N PHE A 530 33.99 9.63 -20.38
CA PHE A 530 33.80 10.76 -21.29
C PHE A 530 32.33 11.17 -21.43
N GLN A 531 31.39 10.22 -21.38
CA GLN A 531 29.95 10.49 -21.51
C GLN A 531 29.44 11.27 -20.30
N VAL A 532 29.87 10.90 -19.09
CA VAL A 532 29.51 11.61 -17.85
C VAL A 532 30.16 12.99 -17.79
N LEU A 533 31.40 13.12 -18.28
CA LEU A 533 32.12 14.39 -18.31
C LEU A 533 31.71 15.31 -19.48
N GLY A 534 30.84 14.85 -20.39
CA GLY A 534 30.44 15.62 -21.58
C GLY A 534 31.57 15.85 -22.57
N ARG A 535 32.54 14.92 -22.63
CA ARG A 535 33.68 14.97 -23.57
C ARG A 535 33.38 14.14 -24.81
N PRO A 536 33.89 14.52 -26.00
CA PRO A 536 33.72 13.72 -27.21
C PRO A 536 34.34 12.33 -27.04
N PRO A 537 33.75 11.29 -27.67
CA PRO A 537 34.30 9.94 -27.61
C PRO A 537 35.68 9.90 -28.24
N VAL A 538 36.68 9.40 -27.51
CA VAL A 538 38.04 9.24 -28.04
C VAL A 538 38.14 7.98 -28.93
N ARG A 539 37.30 6.95 -28.66
CA ARG A 539 37.15 5.69 -29.44
C ARG A 539 35.74 5.11 -29.24
N GLN A 540 35.30 4.18 -30.09
CA GLN A 540 34.11 3.35 -29.83
C GLN A 540 34.32 2.56 -28.53
N SER A 541 33.57 2.92 -27.48
CA SER A 541 33.68 2.28 -26.17
C SER A 541 33.25 0.83 -26.22
N ARG A 542 34.03 -0.03 -25.56
CA ARG A 542 33.74 -1.47 -25.44
C ARG A 542 33.08 -1.82 -24.09
N VAL A 543 32.85 -0.83 -23.22
CA VAL A 543 32.56 -1.05 -21.79
C VAL A 543 31.13 -0.67 -21.40
N TYR A 544 30.21 -0.64 -22.36
CA TYR A 544 28.79 -0.54 -22.03
C TYR A 544 28.28 -1.85 -21.46
N ALA A 545 27.76 -1.81 -20.24
CA ALA A 545 27.02 -2.90 -19.66
C ALA A 545 25.77 -2.36 -18.98
N THR A 546 24.61 -3.00 -19.19
CA THR A 546 23.38 -2.72 -18.44
C THR A 546 22.71 -4.02 -18.04
N TYR A 547 22.51 -4.19 -16.74
CA TYR A 547 21.81 -5.34 -16.16
C TYR A 547 20.70 -4.86 -15.24
N VAL A 548 19.52 -5.49 -15.30
CA VAL A 548 18.36 -5.13 -14.48
C VAL A 548 17.99 -6.32 -13.61
N TYR A 549 17.80 -6.06 -12.33
CA TYR A 549 17.41 -7.05 -11.33
C TYR A 549 16.24 -6.54 -10.51
N THR A 550 15.36 -7.46 -10.14
CA THR A 550 14.25 -7.23 -9.20
C THR A 550 14.45 -8.14 -7.98
N CYS A 551 14.31 -7.62 -6.75
CA CYS A 551 14.28 -8.47 -5.55
C CYS A 551 12.92 -9.17 -5.42
N CYS A 552 12.90 -10.32 -4.75
CA CYS A 552 11.67 -11.06 -4.46
C CYS A 552 10.85 -10.46 -3.30
N GLY A 553 11.33 -9.41 -2.63
CA GLY A 553 10.65 -8.78 -1.49
C GLY A 553 10.64 -9.62 -0.20
N ARG A 554 11.40 -10.71 -0.13
CA ARG A 554 11.47 -11.58 1.06
C ARG A 554 12.82 -11.44 1.77
N PRO A 555 12.88 -10.87 2.97
CA PRO A 555 14.05 -10.97 3.84
C PRO A 555 14.31 -12.45 4.20
N GLY A 556 15.52 -12.95 3.97
CA GLY A 556 16.10 -14.03 4.78
C GLY A 556 15.38 -15.39 4.92
N GLN A 557 14.66 -15.93 3.92
CA GLN A 557 14.39 -17.39 3.93
C GLN A 557 15.70 -18.14 3.68
N GLU A 558 16.29 -18.60 4.78
CA GLU A 558 17.51 -19.40 4.85
C GLU A 558 17.47 -20.62 3.90
N ALA A 559 18.66 -21.09 3.58
CA ALA A 559 18.91 -22.21 2.69
C ALA A 559 18.52 -23.55 3.30
N ASN A 560 17.22 -23.85 3.35
CA ASN A 560 16.76 -25.23 3.43
C ASN A 560 16.05 -25.61 2.13
N ASN A 561 16.72 -26.47 1.35
CA ASN A 561 16.06 -27.34 0.41
C ASN A 561 15.11 -28.23 1.21
N SER A 562 13.82 -27.92 1.21
CA SER A 562 12.77 -28.85 1.60
C SER A 562 11.59 -28.66 0.66
N PRO A 563 11.01 -29.73 0.10
CA PRO A 563 9.87 -29.62 -0.79
C PRO A 563 8.67 -29.11 0.02
N LEU A 564 7.89 -28.22 -0.61
CA LEU A 564 6.48 -27.96 -0.36
C LEU A 564 5.93 -28.61 0.92
N ARG A 565 5.96 -27.89 2.04
CA ARG A 565 5.11 -28.21 3.19
C ARG A 565 3.99 -27.18 3.27
N ASN A 566 2.79 -27.72 3.05
CA ASN A 566 1.46 -27.22 3.29
C ASN A 566 1.37 -26.03 4.25
N PHE A 567 0.79 -24.94 3.76
CA PHE A 567 0.18 -23.91 4.60
C PHE A 567 -1.26 -24.34 4.88
N THR A 568 -1.44 -25.02 6.01
CA THR A 568 -2.69 -25.14 6.76
C THR A 568 -2.34 -24.88 8.22
N SER A 569 -2.67 -23.69 8.69
CA SER A 569 -2.98 -23.32 10.09
C SER A 569 -3.11 -21.80 10.16
#